data_AF-W1NH85-F1
#
_entry.id   AF-W1NH85-F1
#
_cell.length_a   1.000
_cell.length_b   1.000
_cell.length_c   1.000
_cell.angle_alpha   90.00
_cell.angle_beta   90.00
_cell.angle_gamma   90.00
#
_symmetry.space_group_name_H-M   'P 1'
#
loop_
_entity.id
_entity.type
_entity.pdbx_description
1 polymer ?
#
loop_
_entity_poly.entity_id
_entity_poly.type
_entity_poly.pdbx_seq_one_letter_code
_entity_poly.pdbx_strand_id
1 'polypeptide(L)'
;MHKLEIRKDLSGNELSGSLPPSLASLHRIENLGISGNRITDNLLDGSLPSSIGNLTKLTALNLFGNQLTGTLPVEIGNLGSIVAINLSENRFRGPIAEQHISPNKSRDFLHLRQQLLRKFHWILAQKVFFQM
;
A
#
# COMPACT_ATOMS: atom_id res chain seq x y z
N MET A 1 18.38 -19.59 13.36
CA MET A 1 17.03 -20.22 13.41
C MET A 1 16.22 -19.66 12.26
N HIS A 2 15.83 -20.48 11.29
CA HIS A 2 14.95 -20.05 10.20
C HIS A 2 13.53 -19.95 10.76
N LYS A 3 13.03 -18.71 10.92
CA LYS A 3 11.64 -18.46 11.29
C LYS A 3 10.76 -18.89 10.11
N LEU A 4 9.76 -19.74 10.37
CA LEU A 4 8.76 -20.11 9.37
C LEU A 4 7.84 -18.90 9.15
N GLU A 5 7.88 -18.31 7.97
CA GLU A 5 7.06 -17.15 7.62
C GLU A 5 5.90 -17.58 6.72
N ILE A 6 4.68 -17.12 7.03
CA ILE A 6 3.50 -17.39 6.21
C ILE A 6 3.43 -16.33 5.12
N ARG A 7 3.80 -16.70 3.89
CA ARG A 7 3.87 -15.78 2.75
C ARG A 7 2.83 -16.14 1.69
N LYS A 8 2.19 -15.11 1.10
CA LYS A 8 1.40 -15.23 -0.13
C LYS A 8 1.92 -14.22 -1.14
N ASP A 9 2.41 -14.71 -2.27
CA ASP A 9 2.80 -13.90 -3.41
C ASP A 9 1.82 -14.13 -4.56
N LEU A 10 1.19 -13.06 -5.01
CA LEU A 10 0.24 -12.98 -6.11
C LEU A 10 0.74 -11.98 -7.16
N SER A 11 2.03 -11.66 -7.14
CA SER A 11 2.63 -10.69 -8.06
C SER A 11 2.74 -11.25 -9.47
N GLY A 12 2.56 -10.39 -10.48
CA GLY A 12 2.63 -10.78 -11.89
C GLY A 12 1.48 -11.68 -12.36
N ASN A 13 0.27 -11.45 -11.84
CA ASN A 13 -0.95 -12.05 -12.36
C ASN A 13 -1.76 -11.00 -13.12
N GLU A 14 -2.91 -11.41 -13.66
CA GLU A 14 -3.91 -10.54 -14.29
C GLU A 14 -5.07 -10.24 -13.33
N LEU A 15 -4.78 -10.06 -12.03
CA LEU A 15 -5.83 -9.80 -11.04
C LEU A 15 -6.44 -8.43 -11.26
N SER A 16 -7.77 -8.36 -11.33
CA SER A 16 -8.52 -7.12 -11.55
C SER A 16 -9.63 -6.94 -10.53
N GLY A 17 -10.13 -5.71 -10.41
CA GLY A 17 -11.19 -5.36 -9.46
C GLY A 17 -10.67 -4.97 -8.09
N SER A 18 -11.58 -4.79 -7.13
CA SER A 18 -11.21 -4.26 -5.81
C SER A 18 -10.70 -5.33 -4.85
N LEU A 19 -9.85 -4.92 -3.91
CA LEU A 19 -9.42 -5.78 -2.81
C LEU A 19 -10.62 -6.09 -1.90
N PRO A 20 -11.06 -7.36 -1.78
CA PRO A 20 -12.25 -7.68 -1.00
C PRO A 20 -11.96 -7.60 0.50
N PRO A 21 -12.93 -7.19 1.34
CA PRO A 21 -12.77 -7.19 2.80
C PRO A 21 -12.44 -8.58 3.39
N SER A 22 -12.80 -9.66 2.68
CA SER A 22 -12.46 -11.02 3.04
C SER A 22 -10.95 -11.29 3.07
N LEU A 23 -10.12 -10.43 2.49
CA LEU A 23 -8.65 -10.50 2.61
C LEU A 23 -8.20 -10.50 4.08
N ALA A 24 -8.95 -9.83 4.97
CA ALA A 24 -8.70 -9.82 6.40
C ALA A 24 -8.81 -11.20 7.08
N SER A 25 -9.44 -12.19 6.43
CA SER A 25 -9.46 -13.58 6.91
C SER A 25 -8.06 -14.22 6.94
N LEU A 26 -7.07 -13.64 6.27
CA LEU A 26 -5.68 -14.08 6.28
C LEU A 26 -4.92 -13.61 7.53
N HIS A 27 -5.54 -13.64 8.71
CA HIS A 27 -5.00 -13.08 9.97
C HIS A 27 -3.68 -13.72 10.47
N ARG A 28 -3.23 -14.80 9.84
CA ARG A 28 -1.93 -15.44 10.12
C ARG A 28 -0.82 -15.03 9.14
N ILE A 29 -1.14 -14.30 8.07
CA ILE A 29 -0.18 -13.96 7.03
C ILE A 29 0.89 -12.99 7.54
N GLU A 30 2.14 -13.24 7.16
CA GLU A 30 3.29 -12.42 7.53
C GLU A 30 3.81 -11.62 6.35
N ASN A 31 3.73 -12.12 5.11
CA ASN A 31 4.11 -11.37 3.93
C ASN A 31 3.05 -11.50 2.83
N LEU A 32 2.56 -10.36 2.34
CA LEU A 32 1.59 -10.29 1.25
C LEU A 32 2.15 -9.44 0.11
N GLY A 33 2.37 -10.08 -1.03
CA GLY A 33 2.75 -9.42 -2.28
C GLY A 33 1.62 -9.54 -3.29
N ILE A 34 1.10 -8.42 -3.77
CA ILE A 34 0.18 -8.35 -4.90
C ILE A 34 0.62 -7.17 -5.77
N SER A 35 1.75 -7.32 -6.45
CA SER A 35 2.26 -6.27 -7.34
C SER A 35 2.12 -6.64 -8.81
N GLY A 36 1.75 -5.67 -9.65
CA GLY A 36 1.98 -5.80 -11.08
C GLY A 36 3.48 -5.90 -11.37
N ASN A 37 3.84 -6.60 -12.42
CA ASN A 37 5.20 -6.60 -12.96
C ASN A 37 5.19 -5.94 -14.34
N ARG A 38 6.36 -5.53 -14.85
CA ARG A 38 6.49 -4.87 -16.17
C ARG A 38 5.93 -5.64 -17.37
N ILE A 39 5.60 -6.91 -17.20
CA ILE A 39 5.12 -7.84 -18.24
C ILE A 39 3.61 -8.13 -18.07
N THR A 40 3.09 -8.06 -16.85
CA THR A 40 1.70 -8.40 -16.49
C THR A 40 1.26 -7.46 -15.37
N ASP A 41 0.33 -6.57 -15.67
CA ASP A 41 -0.21 -5.65 -14.69
C ASP A 41 -1.32 -6.34 -13.89
N ASN A 42 -1.17 -6.37 -12.57
CA ASN A 42 -2.35 -6.51 -11.71
C ASN A 42 -3.11 -5.19 -11.82
N LEU A 43 -4.38 -5.25 -12.19
CA LEU A 43 -5.27 -4.11 -12.41
C LEU A 43 -6.16 -3.86 -11.19
N LEU A 44 -5.66 -4.12 -9.98
CA LEU A 44 -6.47 -3.94 -8.77
C LEU A 44 -6.85 -2.47 -8.61
N ASP A 45 -8.13 -2.20 -8.42
CA ASP A 45 -8.70 -0.86 -8.38
C ASP A 45 -9.54 -0.62 -7.10
N GLY A 46 -10.25 0.51 -7.05
CA GLY A 46 -10.99 0.90 -5.84
C GLY A 46 -10.08 1.33 -4.68
N SER A 47 -10.65 1.42 -3.48
CA SER A 47 -9.92 1.81 -2.27
C SER A 47 -9.37 0.61 -1.51
N LEU A 48 -8.31 0.85 -0.72
CA LEU A 48 -7.83 -0.16 0.23
C LEU A 48 -8.88 -0.35 1.33
N PRO A 49 -9.40 -1.57 1.58
CA PRO A 49 -10.44 -1.78 2.57
C PRO A 49 -9.90 -1.56 4.00
N SER A 50 -10.69 -0.94 4.88
CA SER A 50 -10.33 -0.72 6.30
C SER A 50 -9.97 -2.01 7.04
N SER A 51 -10.55 -3.13 6.61
CA SER A 51 -10.24 -4.48 7.11
C SER A 51 -8.76 -4.87 7.00
N ILE A 52 -7.95 -4.17 6.20
CA ILE A 52 -6.50 -4.38 6.13
C ILE A 52 -5.84 -4.29 7.52
N GLY A 53 -6.38 -3.45 8.41
CA GLY A 53 -5.89 -3.31 9.78
C GLY A 53 -5.99 -4.57 10.64
N ASN A 54 -6.78 -5.57 10.21
CA ASN A 54 -6.90 -6.84 10.92
C ASN A 54 -5.71 -7.78 10.67
N LEU A 55 -4.83 -7.48 9.71
CA LEU A 55 -3.63 -8.28 9.43
C LEU A 55 -2.50 -7.95 10.41
N THR A 56 -2.74 -8.10 11.71
CA THR A 56 -1.85 -7.64 12.79
C THR A 56 -0.47 -8.34 12.81
N LYS A 57 -0.34 -9.50 12.16
CA LYS A 57 0.91 -10.26 11.99
C LYS A 57 1.68 -9.92 10.72
N LEU A 58 1.12 -9.10 9.84
CA LEU A 58 1.76 -8.73 8.58
C LEU A 58 3.04 -7.94 8.84
N THR A 59 4.13 -8.38 8.23
CA THR A 59 5.49 -7.82 8.32
C THR A 59 5.91 -7.14 7.02
N ALA A 60 5.41 -7.59 5.86
CA ALA A 60 5.58 -6.88 4.60
C ALA A 60 4.30 -6.84 3.76
N LEU A 61 4.00 -5.67 3.20
CA LEU A 61 2.91 -5.43 2.25
C LEU A 61 3.45 -4.80 0.97
N ASN A 62 3.31 -5.47 -0.16
CA ASN A 62 3.67 -4.93 -1.46
C ASN A 62 2.45 -4.89 -2.39
N LEU A 63 1.98 -3.69 -2.73
CA LEU A 63 0.89 -3.43 -3.67
C LEU A 63 1.36 -2.59 -4.86
N PHE A 64 2.67 -2.58 -5.13
CA PHE A 64 3.28 -1.83 -6.23
C PHE A 64 2.60 -2.06 -7.58
N GLY A 65 2.46 -1.01 -8.38
CA GLY A 65 2.07 -1.14 -9.78
C GLY A 65 0.65 -1.66 -9.95
N ASN A 66 -0.28 -1.09 -9.20
CA ASN A 66 -1.71 -1.37 -9.30
C ASN A 66 -2.49 -0.07 -9.59
N GLN A 67 -3.80 -0.19 -9.66
CA GLN A 67 -4.73 0.86 -10.03
C GLN A 67 -5.51 1.42 -8.82
N LEU A 68 -5.05 1.15 -7.59
CA LEU A 68 -5.73 1.51 -6.34
C LEU A 68 -5.85 3.03 -6.18
N THR A 69 -7.00 3.48 -5.69
CA THR A 69 -7.42 4.89 -5.57
C THR A 69 -7.89 5.21 -4.14
N GLY A 70 -8.34 6.44 -3.89
CA GLY A 70 -8.86 6.85 -2.59
C GLY A 70 -7.78 7.21 -1.57
N THR A 71 -8.20 7.42 -0.32
CA THR A 71 -7.32 7.68 0.82
C THR A 71 -6.89 6.38 1.49
N LEU A 72 -5.73 6.40 2.14
CA LEU A 72 -5.34 5.27 2.99
C LEU A 72 -6.30 5.17 4.19
N PRO A 73 -6.82 3.98 4.52
CA PRO A 73 -7.62 3.77 5.71
C PRO A 73 -6.78 4.00 6.96
N VAL A 74 -7.38 4.62 7.98
CA VAL A 74 -6.72 4.89 9.27
C VAL A 74 -6.29 3.59 9.95
N GLU A 75 -7.05 2.52 9.72
CA GLU A 75 -6.80 1.18 10.21
C GLU A 75 -5.50 0.57 9.71
N ILE A 76 -4.83 1.13 8.70
CA ILE A 76 -3.47 0.71 8.32
C ILE A 76 -2.48 0.91 9.49
N GLY A 77 -2.77 1.84 10.40
CA GLY A 77 -2.03 2.04 11.65
C GLY A 77 -2.16 0.86 12.64
N ASN A 78 -3.14 -0.03 12.46
CA ASN A 78 -3.33 -1.22 13.31
C ASN A 78 -2.39 -2.37 12.93
N LEU A 79 -1.63 -2.26 11.84
CA LEU A 79 -0.65 -3.26 11.41
C LEU A 79 0.55 -3.28 12.36
N GLY A 80 0.39 -3.82 13.58
CA GLY A 80 1.40 -3.76 14.65
C GLY A 80 2.77 -4.32 14.26
N SER A 81 2.80 -5.39 13.45
CA SER A 81 4.04 -6.08 13.07
C SER A 81 4.68 -5.61 11.75
N ILE A 82 4.06 -4.68 11.02
CA ILE A 82 4.55 -4.27 9.69
C ILE A 82 5.93 -3.62 9.77
N VAL A 83 6.85 -4.08 8.94
CA VAL A 83 8.20 -3.52 8.79
C VAL A 83 8.30 -2.79 7.45
N ALA A 84 7.82 -3.41 6.37
CA ALA A 84 7.91 -2.87 5.02
C ALA A 84 6.54 -2.66 4.36
N ILE A 85 6.32 -1.50 3.74
CA ILE A 85 5.13 -1.21 2.94
C ILE A 85 5.57 -0.57 1.61
N ASN A 86 5.10 -1.13 0.49
CA ASN A 86 5.24 -0.53 -0.83
C ASN A 86 3.86 -0.33 -1.48
N LEU A 87 3.47 0.95 -1.65
CA LEU A 87 2.23 1.35 -2.33
C LEU A 87 2.51 2.21 -3.58
N SER A 88 3.76 2.23 -4.05
CA SER A 88 4.14 3.04 -5.21
C SER A 88 3.45 2.57 -6.49
N GLU A 89 3.46 3.43 -7.52
CA GLU A 89 2.77 3.15 -8.79
C GLU A 89 1.29 2.76 -8.61
N ASN A 90 0.61 3.47 -7.68
CA ASN A 90 -0.86 3.47 -7.51
C ASN A 90 -1.42 4.89 -7.65
N ARG A 91 -2.75 5.05 -7.54
CA ARG A 91 -3.49 6.33 -7.68
C ARG A 91 -4.09 6.83 -6.36
N PHE A 92 -3.51 6.46 -5.21
CA PHE A 92 -3.89 6.97 -3.88
C PHE A 92 -3.79 8.51 -3.81
N ARG A 93 -4.68 9.12 -3.02
CA ARG A 93 -4.80 10.58 -2.82
C ARG A 93 -4.93 10.91 -1.34
N GLY A 94 -4.72 12.19 -1.00
CA GLY A 94 -4.87 12.71 0.36
C GLY A 94 -3.60 12.61 1.22
N PRO A 95 -3.56 13.32 2.36
CA PRO A 95 -2.41 13.32 3.24
C PRO A 95 -2.27 11.97 3.96
N ILE A 96 -1.03 11.47 4.09
CA ILE A 96 -0.73 10.47 5.12
C ILE A 96 -0.76 11.22 6.45
N ALA A 97 -1.84 11.08 7.19
CA ALA A 97 -1.96 11.67 8.52
C ALA A 97 -1.11 10.89 9.54
N GLU A 98 -0.70 11.55 10.63
CA GLU A 98 0.09 10.93 11.71
C GLU A 98 -0.61 9.70 12.32
N GLN A 99 -1.94 9.63 12.25
CA GLN A 99 -2.73 8.45 12.65
C GLN A 99 -2.45 7.19 11.79
N HIS A 100 -1.83 7.34 10.61
CA HIS A 100 -1.35 6.23 9.78
C HIS A 100 0.07 5.79 10.18
N ILE A 101 0.72 6.54 11.08
CA ILE A 101 2.09 6.37 11.51
C ILE A 101 2.07 5.89 12.97
N SER A 102 2.17 4.59 13.21
CA SER A 102 2.50 4.14 14.57
C SER A 102 3.90 4.67 14.94
N PRO A 103 4.12 5.21 16.15
CA PRO A 103 5.36 5.89 16.54
C PRO A 103 6.64 5.03 16.45
N ASN A 104 6.52 3.72 16.23
CA ASN A 104 7.63 2.77 16.14
C ASN A 104 8.10 2.43 14.69
N LYS A 105 7.66 3.15 13.65
CA LYS A 105 7.92 2.76 12.23
C LYS A 105 8.59 3.84 11.38
N SER A 106 9.62 4.50 11.91
CA SER A 106 10.15 5.74 11.33
C SER A 106 10.90 5.62 9.99
N ARG A 107 11.45 4.45 9.62
CA ARG A 107 12.34 4.34 8.44
C ARG A 107 11.59 4.16 7.11
N ASP A 108 10.55 3.33 7.07
CA ASP A 108 9.87 2.99 5.81
C ASP A 108 8.68 3.91 5.51
N PHE A 109 8.06 4.50 6.53
CA PHE A 109 7.07 5.57 6.33
C PHE A 109 7.68 6.86 5.77
N LEU A 110 8.97 7.09 6.00
CA LEU A 110 9.70 8.19 5.35
C LEU A 110 9.76 7.98 3.83
N HIS A 111 9.92 6.74 3.37
CA HIS A 111 9.91 6.40 1.95
C HIS A 111 8.52 6.62 1.34
N LEU A 112 7.46 6.17 2.02
CA LEU A 112 6.08 6.38 1.57
C LEU A 112 5.70 7.87 1.55
N ARG A 113 6.10 8.64 2.57
CA ARG A 113 5.94 10.10 2.66
C ARG A 113 6.68 10.82 1.52
N GLN A 114 7.92 10.43 1.23
CA GLN A 114 8.71 11.01 0.13
C GLN A 114 8.11 10.71 -1.25
N GLN A 115 7.53 9.51 -1.45
CA GLN A 115 6.88 9.13 -2.71
C GLN A 115 5.61 9.93 -3.00
N LEU A 116 4.75 10.16 -2.00
CA LEU A 116 3.54 10.98 -2.18
C LEU A 116 3.87 12.48 -2.33
N LEU A 117 4.86 13.00 -1.61
CA LEU A 117 5.31 14.39 -1.77
C LEU A 117 5.84 14.68 -3.18
N ARG A 118 6.47 13.70 -3.84
CA ARG A 118 6.85 13.83 -5.26
C ARG A 118 5.64 13.96 -6.19
N LYS A 119 4.53 13.28 -5.89
CA LYS A 119 3.26 13.41 -6.64
C LYS A 119 2.60 14.77 -6.41
N PHE A 120 2.66 15.32 -5.19
CA PHE A 120 2.17 16.67 -4.91
C PHE A 120 2.98 17.76 -5.61
N HIS A 121 4.31 17.64 -5.69
CA HIS A 121 5.17 18.55 -6.46
C HIS A 121 4.84 18.53 -7.96
N TRP A 122 4.51 17.36 -8.53
CA TRP A 122 4.14 17.24 -9.94
C TRP A 122 2.77 17.85 -10.25
N ILE A 123 1.79 17.72 -9.35
CA ILE A 123 0.47 18.37 -9.49
C ILE A 123 0.58 19.90 -9.39
N LEU A 124 1.46 20.43 -8.55
CA LEU A 124 1.73 21.88 -8.50
C LEU A 124 2.45 22.35 -9.78
N ALA A 125 3.44 21.58 -10.26
CA ALA A 125 4.16 21.91 -11.49
C ALA A 125 3.26 21.91 -12.73
N GLN A 126 2.29 21.01 -12.84
CA GLN A 126 1.31 21.01 -13.93
C GLN A 126 0.28 22.14 -13.85
N LYS A 127 -0.06 22.62 -12.63
CA LYS A 127 -0.99 23.76 -12.47
C LYS A 127 -0.34 25.11 -12.78
N VAL A 128 0.97 25.25 -12.61
CA VAL A 128 1.70 26.47 -13.02
C VAL A 128 1.87 26.55 -14.54
N PHE A 129 2.01 25.40 -15.24
CA PHE A 129 2.21 25.36 -16.69
C PHE A 129 0.93 25.54 -17.53
N PHE A 130 -0.27 25.53 -16.93
CA PHE A 130 -1.54 25.80 -17.62
C PHE A 130 -2.12 27.20 -17.33
N GLN A 131 -1.35 28.07 -16.66
CA GLN A 131 -1.70 29.46 -16.37
C GLN A 131 -0.63 30.46 -16.88
N MET A 132 0.26 30.05 -17.78
CA MET A 132 1.13 30.91 -18.61
C MET A 132 0.94 30.54 -20.07
#